data_AF-A0A6J4H7F0-F1
#
_entry.id   AF-A0A6J4H7F0-F1
#
_cell.length_a   1.000
_cell.length_b   1.000
_cell.length_c   1.000
_cell.angle_alpha   90.00
_cell.angle_beta   90.00
_cell.angle_gamma   90.00
#
_symmetry.space_group_name_H-M   'P 1'
#
loop_
_entity.id
_entity.type
_entity.pdbx_description
1 polymer ?
#
loop_
_entity_poly.entity_id
_entity_poly.type
_entity_poly.pdbx_seq_one_letter_code
_entity_poly.pdbx_strand_id
1 'polypeptide(L)'
;MAVLRLFAAAREAAGITSDEIDAATVAEVLDQACDRYGDRFSAVLATSKVWVNGEPAAPATPVGASDVVAVLPPVSGGAAQRPAAPAGARVRGNLALVPDLVIEDEEAPELPPLAVVHASERPHGRLGLLWAAVTVGLTVAGPTWLAGWLAVAAFIGGAQTCLVWRKRGERPVALAAGAIAAGLPVAASFDAGAMTAVVVGGVLVTFVTRLRNPTRASSRDIALTVAIGVAIGLAAASPVLVRHTGIAAALLLLAMVCIYDAGAYLVGTGASSPWEGPAAGVAALIPLTIFAEVMLVPPFAGAQPLFLGLLAAVLAPAGPVAASALLGDRNAHAPALRRLDSLMLLGPLWAWCAIVFLK
;
A
#
# COMPACT_ATOMS: atom_id res chain seq x y z
N MET A 1 29.11 35.71 -2.59
CA MET A 1 27.64 35.55 -2.54
C MET A 1 27.24 34.09 -2.74
N ALA A 2 26.94 33.38 -1.65
CA ALA A 2 26.35 32.04 -1.69
C ALA A 2 24.81 32.14 -1.79
N VAL A 3 24.16 31.11 -2.34
CA VAL A 3 22.70 31.05 -2.46
C VAL A 3 22.12 30.30 -1.27
N LEU A 4 21.36 30.98 -0.42
CA LEU A 4 20.59 30.37 0.66
C LEU A 4 19.26 29.84 0.11
N ARG A 5 18.94 28.56 0.34
CA ARG A 5 17.65 27.94 0.00
C ARG A 5 16.91 27.49 1.25
N LEU A 6 15.64 27.89 1.34
CA LEU A 6 14.80 27.68 2.52
C LEU A 6 13.63 26.74 2.21
N PHE A 7 13.39 25.79 3.11
CA PHE A 7 12.35 24.78 2.97
C PHE A 7 11.36 24.83 4.15
N ALA A 8 10.13 24.38 3.91
CA ALA A 8 9.09 24.17 4.94
C ALA A 8 8.98 25.34 5.94
N ALA A 9 9.10 25.07 7.24
CA ALA A 9 8.98 26.06 8.31
C ALA A 9 10.03 27.19 8.22
N ALA A 10 11.21 26.96 7.64
CA ALA A 10 12.22 28.01 7.46
C ALA A 10 11.80 29.00 6.36
N ARG A 11 11.18 28.50 5.28
CA ARG A 11 10.58 29.34 4.24
C ARG A 11 9.42 30.17 4.79
N GLU A 12 8.56 29.57 5.62
CA GLU A 12 7.44 30.28 6.24
C GLU A 12 7.91 31.35 7.23
N ALA A 13 8.97 31.07 7.98
CA ALA A 13 9.56 32.02 8.91
C ALA A 13 10.24 33.19 8.19
N ALA A 14 10.94 32.94 7.09
CA ALA A 14 11.64 33.97 6.31
C ALA A 14 10.75 34.69 5.28
N GLY A 15 9.60 34.11 4.90
CA GLY A 15 8.70 34.67 3.88
C GLY A 15 9.20 34.54 2.44
N ILE A 16 10.37 33.93 2.22
CA ILE A 16 11.03 33.79 0.91
C ILE A 16 11.58 32.37 0.73
N THR A 17 11.73 31.95 -0.53
CA THR A 17 12.23 30.62 -0.90
C THR A 17 13.76 30.55 -1.05
N SER A 18 14.38 31.67 -1.42
CA SER A 18 15.82 31.76 -1.65
C SER A 18 16.31 33.19 -1.49
N ASP A 19 17.57 33.34 -1.10
CA ASP A 19 18.24 34.64 -0.94
C ASP A 19 19.73 34.51 -1.29
N GLU A 20 20.36 35.63 -1.65
CA GLU A 20 21.80 35.70 -1.90
C GLU A 20 22.49 36.39 -0.72
N ILE A 21 23.46 35.71 -0.13
CA ILE A 21 24.17 36.19 1.07
C ILE A 21 25.66 36.25 0.79
N ASP A 22 26.25 37.42 1.03
CA ASP A 22 27.69 37.61 0.86
C ASP A 22 28.44 37.22 2.14
N ALA A 23 28.99 36.01 2.12
CA ALA A 23 29.66 35.38 3.24
C ALA A 23 30.65 34.33 2.72
N ALA A 24 31.69 34.05 3.51
CA ALA A 24 32.76 33.11 3.18
C ALA A 24 32.57 31.74 3.83
N THR A 25 31.70 31.63 4.84
CA THR A 25 31.42 30.38 5.56
C THR A 25 29.93 30.14 5.77
N VAL A 26 29.53 28.88 6.03
CA VAL A 26 28.15 28.53 6.36
C VAL A 26 27.67 29.29 7.60
N ALA A 27 28.50 29.43 8.64
CA ALA A 27 28.16 30.19 9.85
C ALA A 27 27.78 31.64 9.51
N GLU A 28 28.62 32.34 8.74
CA GLU A 28 28.37 33.72 8.33
C GLU A 28 27.08 33.85 7.48
N VAL A 29 26.80 32.87 6.60
CA VAL A 29 25.54 32.84 5.84
C VAL A 29 24.33 32.77 6.77
N LEU A 30 24.40 31.90 7.79
CA LEU A 30 23.31 31.66 8.73
C LEU A 30 23.11 32.80 9.71
N ASP A 31 24.19 33.43 10.20
CA ASP A 31 24.14 34.58 11.10
C ASP A 31 23.48 35.77 10.39
N GLN A 32 23.91 36.09 9.16
CA GLN A 32 23.27 37.14 8.36
C GLN A 32 21.80 36.84 8.04
N ALA A 33 21.44 35.57 7.84
CA ALA A 33 20.06 35.15 7.65
C ALA A 33 19.22 35.34 8.94
N CYS A 34 19.79 35.03 10.11
CA CYS A 34 19.13 35.26 11.40
C CYS A 34 18.91 36.75 11.67
N ASP A 35 19.91 37.59 11.40
CA ASP A 35 19.79 39.04 11.51
C ASP A 35 18.72 39.61 10.57
N ARG A 36 18.59 39.03 9.36
CA ARG A 36 17.64 39.48 8.34
C ARG A 36 16.20 39.04 8.59
N TYR A 37 15.99 37.79 9.04
CA TYR A 37 14.65 37.19 9.15
C TYR A 37 14.13 37.13 10.59
N GLY A 38 14.96 37.44 11.58
CA GLY A 38 14.58 37.63 12.99
C GLY A 38 14.34 36.35 13.79
N ASP A 39 13.79 36.53 15.00
CA ASP A 39 13.72 35.49 16.05
C ASP A 39 12.96 34.24 15.63
N ARG A 40 11.91 34.39 14.82
CA ARG A 40 11.10 33.25 14.34
C ARG A 40 11.94 32.33 13.44
N PHE A 41 12.78 32.89 12.59
CA PHE A 41 13.69 32.12 11.74
C PHE A 41 14.80 31.48 12.57
N SER A 42 15.38 32.23 13.50
CA SER A 42 16.42 31.74 14.42
C SER A 42 15.95 30.51 15.22
N ALA A 43 14.70 30.52 15.72
CA ALA A 43 14.11 29.40 16.42
C ALA A 43 13.97 28.13 15.54
N VAL A 44 13.62 28.30 14.25
CA VAL A 44 13.55 27.18 13.30
C VAL A 44 14.95 26.67 12.97
N LEU A 45 15.91 27.57 12.73
CA LEU A 45 17.29 27.21 12.41
C LEU A 45 17.93 26.36 13.51
N ALA A 46 17.66 26.66 14.78
CA ALA A 46 18.19 25.92 15.93
C ALA A 46 17.86 24.41 15.93
N THR A 47 16.81 24.00 15.22
CA THR A 47 16.40 22.59 15.09
C THR A 47 16.63 22.03 13.68
N SER A 48 17.15 22.85 12.76
CA SER A 48 17.33 22.51 11.35
C SER A 48 18.68 21.84 11.08
N LYS A 49 18.75 21.04 10.01
CA LYS A 49 20.02 20.56 9.43
C LYS A 49 20.45 21.48 8.30
N VAL A 50 21.76 21.69 8.15
CA VAL A 50 22.33 22.58 7.13
C VAL A 50 23.19 21.78 6.16
N TRP A 51 22.98 22.04 4.88
CA TRP A 51 23.62 21.31 3.78
C TRP A 51 24.24 22.28 2.80
N VAL A 52 25.39 21.94 2.22
CA VAL A 52 26.03 22.69 1.14
C VAL A 52 26.12 21.79 -0.08
N ASN A 53 25.56 22.22 -1.21
CA ASN A 53 25.60 21.50 -2.48
C ASN A 53 25.16 20.02 -2.40
N GLY A 54 24.24 19.70 -1.50
CA GLY A 54 23.71 18.34 -1.33
C GLY A 54 24.46 17.47 -0.33
N GLU A 55 25.41 18.01 0.44
CA GLU A 55 26.08 17.30 1.53
C GLU A 55 25.87 18.00 2.89
N PRO A 56 25.75 17.28 4.02
CA PRO A 56 25.70 17.88 5.35
C PRO A 56 26.93 18.75 5.63
N ALA A 57 26.72 19.97 6.12
CA ALA A 57 27.79 20.93 6.33
C ALA A 57 27.93 21.34 7.80
N ALA A 58 29.16 21.51 8.25
CA ALA A 58 29.46 22.11 9.54
C ALA A 58 29.45 23.64 9.41
N PRO A 59 29.27 24.40 10.50
CA PRO A 59 29.26 25.87 10.45
C PRO A 59 30.55 26.47 9.86
N ALA A 60 31.71 25.82 10.05
CA ALA A 60 32.99 26.29 9.52
C ALA A 60 33.23 25.93 8.04
N THR A 61 32.30 25.25 7.37
CA THR A 61 32.44 24.88 5.95
C THR A 61 32.53 26.15 5.09
N PRO A 62 33.58 26.30 4.26
CA PRO A 62 33.71 27.45 3.37
C PRO A 62 32.66 27.40 2.25
N VAL A 63 32.18 28.56 1.82
CA VAL A 63 31.19 28.70 0.73
C VAL A 63 31.66 29.72 -0.30
N GLY A 64 31.51 29.38 -1.57
CA GLY A 64 31.83 30.20 -2.73
C GLY A 64 30.60 30.75 -3.45
N ALA A 65 30.86 31.52 -4.52
CA ALA A 65 29.81 32.22 -5.28
C ALA A 65 28.80 31.31 -6.00
N SER A 66 29.15 30.03 -6.17
CA SER A 66 28.29 29.02 -6.80
C SER A 66 27.64 28.08 -5.80
N ASP A 67 27.93 28.22 -4.50
CA ASP A 67 27.51 27.26 -3.50
C ASP A 67 26.10 27.55 -3.01
N VAL A 68 25.34 26.47 -2.85
CA VAL A 68 23.98 26.50 -2.36
C VAL A 68 23.96 25.99 -0.93
N VAL A 69 23.62 26.86 0.01
CA VAL A 69 23.39 26.52 1.42
C VAL A 69 21.90 26.24 1.61
N ALA A 70 21.54 25.03 1.99
CA ALA A 70 20.16 24.62 2.23
C ALA A 70 19.88 24.46 3.74
N VAL A 71 18.82 25.12 4.22
CA VAL A 71 18.31 24.95 5.59
C VAL A 71 17.11 24.01 5.56
N LEU A 72 17.25 22.88 6.25
CA LEU A 72 16.28 21.79 6.29
C LEU A 72 15.72 21.66 7.72
N PRO A 73 14.58 22.29 8.03
CA PRO A 73 13.87 22.07 9.27
C PRO A 73 13.54 20.58 9.47
N PRO A 74 13.34 20.13 10.72
CA PRO A 74 12.83 18.80 10.97
C PRO A 74 11.48 18.68 10.25
N VAL A 75 11.38 17.74 9.32
CA VAL A 75 10.09 17.40 8.72
C VAL A 75 9.14 16.99 9.85
N SER A 76 7.89 17.44 9.80
CA SER A 76 6.85 17.08 10.77
C SER A 76 6.69 15.54 10.81
N GLY A 77 7.52 14.87 11.62
CA GLY A 77 7.72 13.44 11.55
C GLY A 77 9.08 12.98 12.09
N GLY A 78 9.25 13.07 13.42
CA GLY A 78 10.10 12.14 14.16
C GLY A 78 11.56 12.52 14.38
N ALA A 79 11.81 13.37 15.38
CA ALA A 79 12.93 13.21 16.31
C ALA A 79 12.63 14.04 17.58
N ALA A 80 11.61 13.62 18.35
CA ALA A 80 11.60 14.00 19.75
C ALA A 80 12.85 13.35 20.36
N GLN A 81 13.83 14.18 20.76
CA GLN A 81 14.92 13.71 21.61
C GLN A 81 14.29 13.07 22.85
N ARG A 82 14.49 11.76 23.00
CA ARG A 82 14.14 11.04 24.22
C ARG A 82 14.98 11.67 25.34
N PRO A 83 14.39 12.13 26.46
CA PRO A 83 15.19 12.54 27.60
C PRO A 83 16.06 11.36 28.03
N ALA A 84 17.34 11.61 28.29
CA ALA A 84 18.24 10.59 28.81
C ALA A 84 17.63 9.99 30.08
N ALA A 85 17.44 8.66 30.10
CA ALA A 85 16.97 7.96 31.29
C ALA A 85 17.99 8.15 32.43
N PRO A 86 17.55 8.42 33.67
CA PRO A 86 18.47 8.53 34.79
C PRO A 86 19.13 7.18 35.03
N ALA A 87 20.45 7.20 35.21
CA ALA A 87 21.23 6.02 35.53
C ALA A 87 20.85 5.47 36.91
N GLY A 88 20.48 4.19 36.97
CA GLY A 88 20.53 3.40 38.20
C GLY A 88 19.18 2.93 38.74
N ALA A 89 18.67 1.82 38.18
CA ALA A 89 17.77 0.94 38.92
C ALA A 89 18.18 -0.52 38.63
N ARG A 90 18.99 -1.09 39.54
CA ARG A 90 19.36 -2.52 39.50
C ARG A 90 18.16 -3.34 39.96
N VAL A 91 17.55 -4.09 39.04
CA VAL A 91 16.65 -5.19 39.39
C VAL A 91 17.52 -6.42 39.64
N ARG A 92 17.57 -6.86 40.90
CA ARG A 92 18.21 -8.10 41.34
C ARG A 92 17.28 -9.27 41.00
N GLY A 93 17.70 -10.15 40.10
CA GLY A 93 17.04 -11.41 39.80
C GLY A 93 18.08 -12.49 39.52
N ASN A 94 18.06 -13.56 40.31
CA ASN A 94 19.06 -14.62 40.33
C ASN A 94 19.02 -15.48 39.05
N LEU A 95 20.09 -15.43 38.25
CA LEU A 95 20.51 -16.53 37.38
C LEU A 95 22.03 -16.47 37.21
N ALA A 96 22.74 -17.04 38.18
CA ALA A 96 24.16 -17.35 38.06
C ALA A 96 24.30 -18.66 37.27
N LEU A 97 25.28 -18.72 36.36
CA LEU A 97 25.65 -19.81 35.43
C LEU A 97 25.08 -19.71 34.00
N VAL A 98 25.39 -18.61 33.31
CA VAL A 98 25.64 -18.63 31.86
C VAL A 98 26.95 -17.84 31.64
N PRO A 99 28.01 -18.41 31.04
CA PRO A 99 29.17 -17.61 30.65
C PRO A 99 28.71 -16.56 29.65
N ASP A 100 29.18 -15.32 29.82
CA ASP A 100 28.80 -14.13 29.05
C ASP A 100 28.69 -14.41 27.55
N LEU A 101 27.49 -14.76 27.08
CA LEU A 101 27.12 -14.63 25.69
C LEU A 101 27.01 -13.13 25.47
N VAL A 102 27.97 -12.58 24.73
CA VAL A 102 27.79 -11.30 24.06
C VAL A 102 26.59 -11.49 23.15
N ILE A 103 25.42 -11.09 23.63
CA ILE A 103 24.27 -10.84 22.77
C ILE A 103 24.69 -9.59 22.02
N GLU A 104 25.25 -9.77 20.82
CA GLU A 104 25.16 -8.72 19.83
C GLU A 104 23.67 -8.44 19.69
N ASP A 105 23.25 -7.23 20.06
CA ASP A 105 21.90 -6.74 19.81
C ASP A 105 21.71 -6.70 18.28
N GLU A 106 21.48 -7.85 17.65
CA GLU A 106 20.78 -7.91 16.38
C GLU A 106 19.39 -7.36 16.68
N GLU A 107 19.22 -6.06 16.42
CA GLU A 107 17.94 -5.37 16.43
C GLU A 107 16.92 -6.26 15.71
N ALA A 108 16.03 -6.88 16.49
CA ALA A 108 14.90 -7.60 15.94
C ALA A 108 14.17 -6.64 15.00
N PRO A 109 13.97 -6.99 13.71
CA PRO A 109 13.46 -6.05 12.74
C PRO A 109 12.10 -5.55 13.22
N GLU A 110 12.00 -4.26 13.54
CA GLU A 110 10.74 -3.60 13.86
C GLU A 110 9.75 -3.94 12.74
N LEU A 111 8.70 -4.70 13.05
CA LEU A 111 7.70 -5.11 12.08
C LEU A 111 7.06 -3.84 11.49
N PRO A 112 7.30 -3.51 10.20
CA PRO A 112 6.83 -2.25 9.66
C PRO A 112 5.30 -2.22 9.65
N PRO A 113 4.65 -1.09 10.01
CA PRO A 113 3.20 -0.99 9.99
C PRO A 113 2.65 -1.36 8.60
N LEU A 114 1.65 -2.24 8.59
CA LEU A 114 1.07 -2.88 7.39
C LEU A 114 0.19 -1.93 6.54
N ALA A 115 -0.10 -0.74 7.05
CA ALA A 115 -0.89 0.26 6.34
C ALA A 115 -0.03 0.99 5.28
N VAL A 116 -0.53 1.04 4.05
CA VAL A 116 0.14 1.70 2.92
C VAL A 116 -0.15 3.20 2.97
N VAL A 117 0.86 4.00 3.32
CA VAL A 117 0.80 5.47 3.24
C VAL A 117 1.11 5.88 1.80
N HIS A 118 0.21 6.63 1.18
CA HIS A 118 0.37 7.07 -0.20
C HIS A 118 1.24 8.33 -0.26
N ALA A 119 2.46 8.23 -0.80
CA ALA A 119 3.31 9.39 -1.07
C ALA A 119 2.84 10.15 -2.32
N SER A 120 2.81 11.48 -2.24
CA SER A 120 2.09 12.39 -3.15
C SER A 120 2.82 12.79 -4.44
N GLU A 121 3.81 12.03 -4.92
CA GLU A 121 4.73 12.57 -5.95
C GLU A 121 4.39 12.30 -7.43
N ARG A 122 3.25 11.69 -7.82
CA ARG A 122 3.00 11.39 -9.26
C ARG A 122 1.53 11.39 -9.68
N PRO A 123 1.23 11.61 -10.98
CA PRO A 123 -0.14 11.66 -11.53
C PRO A 123 -0.78 10.25 -11.66
N HIS A 124 -0.98 9.56 -10.54
CA HIS A 124 -1.53 8.19 -10.50
C HIS A 124 -3.06 8.12 -10.70
N GLY A 125 -3.78 9.24 -10.54
CA GLY A 125 -5.24 9.27 -10.62
C GLY A 125 -5.81 8.88 -11.99
N ARG A 126 -5.14 9.24 -13.09
CA ARG A 126 -5.62 8.99 -14.46
C ARG A 126 -5.72 7.49 -14.79
N LEU A 127 -4.72 6.70 -14.38
CA LEU A 127 -4.73 5.25 -14.59
C LEU A 127 -5.75 4.56 -13.69
N GLY A 128 -5.98 5.07 -12.48
CA GLY A 128 -7.03 4.55 -11.59
C GLY A 128 -8.43 4.83 -12.13
N LEU A 129 -8.66 6.03 -12.64
CA LEU A 129 -9.92 6.40 -13.28
C LEU A 129 -10.18 5.56 -14.53
N LEU A 130 -9.17 5.37 -15.39
CA LEU A 130 -9.28 4.52 -16.58
C LEU A 130 -9.60 3.07 -16.20
N TRP A 131 -8.90 2.53 -15.19
CA TRP A 131 -9.16 1.20 -14.66
C TRP A 131 -10.61 1.04 -14.20
N ALA A 132 -11.11 1.99 -13.39
CA ALA A 132 -12.49 1.95 -12.89
C ALA A 132 -13.51 2.05 -14.04
N ALA A 133 -13.31 2.99 -14.97
CA ALA A 133 -14.22 3.18 -16.11
C ALA A 133 -14.29 1.96 -17.01
N VAL A 134 -13.14 1.36 -17.36
CA VAL A 134 -13.08 0.13 -18.18
C VAL A 134 -13.73 -1.03 -17.44
N THR A 135 -13.41 -1.23 -16.16
CA THR A 135 -13.97 -2.35 -15.37
C THR A 135 -15.49 -2.24 -15.25
N VAL A 136 -16.03 -1.05 -15.00
CA VAL A 136 -17.48 -0.81 -14.97
C VAL A 136 -18.09 -1.04 -16.34
N GLY A 137 -17.50 -0.50 -17.41
CA GLY A 137 -17.98 -0.69 -18.79
C GLY A 137 -18.07 -2.16 -19.19
N LEU A 138 -17.04 -2.96 -18.85
CA LEU A 138 -17.03 -4.39 -19.13
C LEU A 138 -17.98 -5.19 -18.23
N THR A 139 -18.23 -4.72 -17.00
CA THR A 139 -19.27 -5.28 -16.12
C THR A 139 -20.65 -5.13 -16.73
N VAL A 140 -20.93 -3.98 -17.34
CA VAL A 140 -22.18 -3.75 -18.09
C VAL A 140 -22.23 -4.63 -19.33
N ALA A 141 -21.14 -4.71 -20.09
CA ALA A 141 -21.05 -5.50 -21.33
C ALA A 141 -21.31 -7.00 -21.13
N GLY A 142 -20.90 -7.58 -20.00
CA GLY A 142 -21.26 -8.95 -19.63
C GLY A 142 -20.18 -9.70 -18.83
N PRO A 143 -20.53 -10.86 -18.24
CA PRO A 143 -19.62 -11.62 -17.38
C PRO A 143 -18.36 -12.10 -18.12
N THR A 144 -18.47 -12.49 -19.39
CA THR A 144 -17.34 -12.96 -20.20
C THR A 144 -16.30 -11.87 -20.49
N TRP A 145 -16.77 -10.66 -20.81
CA TRP A 145 -15.92 -9.48 -21.02
C TRP A 145 -15.20 -9.07 -19.74
N LEU A 146 -15.95 -9.04 -18.63
CA LEU A 146 -15.39 -8.76 -17.31
C LEU A 146 -14.34 -9.81 -16.91
N ALA A 147 -14.63 -11.10 -17.15
CA ALA A 147 -13.72 -12.20 -16.86
C ALA A 147 -12.40 -12.09 -17.63
N GLY A 148 -12.46 -11.82 -18.94
CA GLY A 148 -11.25 -11.62 -19.76
C GLY A 148 -10.39 -10.46 -19.26
N TRP A 149 -11.01 -9.34 -18.89
CA TRP A 149 -10.31 -8.18 -18.35
C TRP A 149 -9.64 -8.44 -17.00
N LEU A 150 -10.39 -9.03 -16.06
CA LEU A 150 -9.87 -9.35 -14.73
C LEU A 150 -8.83 -10.48 -14.80
N ALA A 151 -8.92 -11.40 -15.77
CA ALA A 151 -7.91 -12.43 -16.02
C ALA A 151 -6.56 -11.82 -16.42
N VAL A 152 -6.56 -10.79 -17.28
CA VAL A 152 -5.31 -10.09 -17.66
C VAL A 152 -4.70 -9.40 -16.44
N ALA A 153 -5.50 -8.66 -15.67
CA ALA A 153 -5.02 -8.00 -14.45
C ALA A 153 -4.48 -9.00 -13.42
N ALA A 154 -5.17 -10.12 -13.22
CA ALA A 154 -4.77 -11.17 -12.29
C ALA A 154 -3.50 -11.90 -12.74
N PHE A 155 -3.34 -12.16 -14.05
CA PHE A 155 -2.10 -12.72 -14.61
C PHE A 155 -0.90 -11.84 -14.27
N ILE A 156 -1.02 -10.54 -14.58
CA ILE A 156 0.04 -9.56 -14.36
C ILE A 156 0.32 -9.42 -12.85
N GLY A 157 -0.73 -9.34 -12.02
CA GLY A 157 -0.60 -9.28 -10.56
C GLY A 157 0.12 -10.49 -9.98
N GLY A 158 -0.25 -11.70 -10.40
CA GLY A 158 0.42 -12.94 -9.99
C GLY A 158 1.89 -12.98 -10.41
N ALA A 159 2.18 -12.60 -11.65
CA ALA A 159 3.55 -12.54 -12.16
C ALA A 159 4.40 -11.50 -11.39
N GLN A 160 3.87 -10.29 -11.18
CA GLN A 160 4.54 -9.23 -10.39
C GLN A 160 4.85 -9.72 -8.98
N THR A 161 3.90 -10.35 -8.31
CA THR A 161 4.07 -10.88 -6.95
C THR A 161 5.18 -11.93 -6.89
N CYS A 162 5.20 -12.87 -7.84
CA CYS A 162 6.28 -13.84 -7.95
C CYS A 162 7.66 -13.21 -8.20
N LEU A 163 7.72 -12.16 -9.03
CA LEU A 163 8.98 -11.45 -9.31
C LEU A 163 9.53 -10.74 -8.06
N VAL A 164 8.68 -10.22 -7.19
CA VAL A 164 9.10 -9.63 -5.90
C VAL A 164 9.72 -10.69 -4.99
N TRP A 165 9.07 -11.84 -4.85
CA TRP A 165 9.61 -12.95 -4.07
C TRP A 165 10.92 -13.51 -4.64
N ARG A 166 11.10 -13.50 -5.96
CA ARG A 166 12.37 -13.89 -6.61
C ARG A 166 13.55 -13.00 -6.22
N LYS A 167 13.31 -11.70 -6.04
CA LYS A 167 14.35 -10.77 -5.56
C LYS A 167 14.80 -11.08 -4.12
N ARG A 168 13.99 -11.82 -3.36
CA ARG A 168 14.23 -12.21 -1.97
C ARG A 168 14.79 -13.63 -1.82
N GLY A 169 15.19 -14.25 -2.93
CA GLY A 169 15.80 -15.58 -2.93
C GLY A 169 14.81 -16.74 -3.03
N GLU A 170 13.50 -16.49 -3.00
CA GLU A 170 12.50 -17.51 -3.31
C GLU A 170 12.41 -17.77 -4.81
N ARG A 171 11.80 -18.88 -5.19
CA ARG A 171 11.57 -19.20 -6.60
C ARG A 171 10.13 -19.66 -6.79
N PRO A 172 9.09 -18.83 -6.60
CA PRO A 172 7.76 -19.19 -7.05
C PRO A 172 7.70 -19.32 -8.59
N VAL A 173 6.83 -20.20 -9.07
CA VAL A 173 6.63 -20.49 -10.51
C VAL A 173 5.68 -19.45 -11.10
N ALA A 174 6.23 -18.32 -11.55
CA ALA A 174 5.46 -17.15 -12.01
C ALA A 174 4.40 -17.46 -13.08
N LEU A 175 4.71 -18.34 -14.05
CA LEU A 175 3.74 -18.74 -15.07
C LEU A 175 2.57 -19.54 -14.47
N ALA A 176 2.84 -20.43 -13.51
CA ALA A 176 1.78 -21.20 -12.86
C ALA A 176 0.93 -20.32 -11.95
N ALA A 177 1.55 -19.45 -11.14
CA ALA A 177 0.81 -18.49 -10.31
C ALA A 177 -0.05 -17.55 -11.17
N GLY A 178 0.52 -16.97 -12.23
CA GLY A 178 -0.21 -16.13 -13.17
C GLY A 178 -1.34 -16.88 -13.88
N ALA A 179 -1.11 -18.12 -14.32
CA ALA A 179 -2.13 -18.95 -14.97
C ALA A 179 -3.28 -19.32 -14.02
N ILE A 180 -2.99 -19.65 -12.75
CA ILE A 180 -4.04 -19.88 -11.74
C ILE A 180 -4.84 -18.59 -11.52
N ALA A 181 -4.15 -17.46 -11.31
CA ALA A 181 -4.77 -16.17 -11.06
C ALA A 181 -5.68 -15.73 -12.23
N ALA A 182 -5.23 -15.93 -13.47
CA ALA A 182 -5.99 -15.61 -14.67
C ALA A 182 -7.11 -16.61 -14.97
N GLY A 183 -6.89 -17.90 -14.69
CA GLY A 183 -7.84 -18.96 -14.97
C GLY A 183 -9.08 -18.88 -14.10
N LEU A 184 -8.96 -18.43 -12.85
CA LEU A 184 -10.07 -18.33 -11.91
C LEU A 184 -11.22 -17.42 -12.35
N PRO A 185 -11.02 -16.16 -12.78
CA PRO A 185 -12.10 -15.32 -13.32
C PRO A 185 -12.69 -15.86 -14.61
N VAL A 186 -11.90 -16.51 -15.47
CA VAL A 186 -12.41 -17.17 -16.69
C VAL A 186 -13.29 -18.36 -16.32
N ALA A 187 -12.83 -19.22 -15.42
CA ALA A 187 -13.56 -20.38 -14.95
C ALA A 187 -14.84 -20.02 -14.19
N ALA A 188 -14.85 -18.88 -13.48
CA ALA A 188 -16.02 -18.33 -12.82
C ALA A 188 -17.16 -17.97 -13.79
N SER A 189 -16.89 -17.84 -15.09
CA SER A 189 -17.93 -17.63 -16.12
C SER A 189 -18.73 -18.89 -16.44
N PHE A 190 -18.25 -20.06 -15.99
CA PHE A 190 -18.86 -21.36 -16.27
C PHE A 190 -19.54 -21.92 -15.01
N ASP A 191 -18.77 -22.55 -14.13
CA ASP A 191 -19.27 -23.17 -12.90
C ASP A 191 -18.16 -23.36 -11.84
N ALA A 192 -18.55 -23.77 -10.64
CA ALA A 192 -17.62 -24.03 -9.54
C ALA A 192 -16.67 -25.22 -9.81
N GLY A 193 -17.08 -26.18 -10.64
CA GLY A 193 -16.25 -27.30 -11.08
C GLY A 193 -15.08 -26.84 -11.94
N ALA A 194 -15.33 -25.92 -12.88
CA ALA A 194 -14.29 -25.29 -13.69
C ALA A 194 -13.28 -24.52 -12.82
N MET A 195 -13.74 -23.78 -11.81
CA MET A 195 -12.84 -23.08 -10.88
C MET A 195 -11.98 -24.06 -10.09
N THR A 196 -12.59 -25.15 -9.61
CA THR A 196 -11.88 -26.23 -8.90
C THR A 196 -10.84 -26.88 -9.81
N ALA A 197 -11.16 -27.13 -11.08
CA ALA A 197 -10.24 -27.68 -12.07
C ALA A 197 -9.03 -26.77 -12.32
N VAL A 198 -9.21 -25.44 -12.36
CA VAL A 198 -8.10 -24.49 -12.46
C VAL A 198 -7.16 -24.58 -11.26
N VAL A 199 -7.70 -24.63 -10.04
CA VAL A 199 -6.89 -24.75 -8.83
C VAL A 199 -6.14 -26.08 -8.80
N VAL A 200 -6.84 -27.20 -9.00
CA VAL A 200 -6.23 -28.54 -8.99
C VAL A 200 -5.18 -28.69 -10.09
N GLY A 201 -5.50 -28.28 -11.32
CA GLY A 201 -4.59 -28.31 -12.46
C GLY A 201 -3.36 -27.43 -12.23
N GLY A 202 -3.55 -26.22 -11.68
CA GLY A 202 -2.45 -25.33 -11.34
C GLY A 202 -1.54 -25.84 -10.23
N VAL A 203 -2.11 -26.46 -9.18
CA VAL A 203 -1.34 -27.14 -8.13
C VAL A 203 -0.52 -28.28 -8.73
N LEU A 204 -1.12 -29.11 -9.58
CA LEU A 204 -0.43 -30.22 -10.25
C LEU A 204 0.71 -29.73 -11.14
N VAL A 205 0.47 -28.72 -11.98
CA VAL A 205 1.49 -28.10 -12.84
C VAL A 205 2.63 -27.51 -12.00
N THR A 206 2.31 -26.84 -10.90
CA THR A 206 3.30 -26.27 -9.98
C THR A 206 4.16 -27.38 -9.37
N PHE A 207 3.52 -28.45 -8.89
CA PHE A 207 4.18 -29.59 -8.29
C PHE A 207 5.10 -30.30 -9.29
N VAL A 208 4.61 -30.63 -10.49
CA VAL A 208 5.41 -31.25 -11.56
C VAL A 208 6.59 -30.35 -11.97
N THR A 209 6.36 -29.04 -12.08
CA THR A 209 7.43 -28.09 -12.41
C THR A 209 8.52 -28.08 -11.34
N ARG A 210 8.15 -28.17 -10.07
CA ARG A 210 9.09 -28.18 -8.94
C ARG A 210 9.78 -29.53 -8.76
N LEU A 211 9.12 -30.63 -9.09
CA LEU A 211 9.75 -31.96 -9.17
C LEU A 211 10.82 -32.01 -10.27
N ARG A 212 10.56 -31.40 -11.43
CA ARG A 212 11.54 -31.35 -12.55
C ARG A 212 12.69 -30.38 -12.30
N ASN A 213 12.43 -29.27 -11.60
CA ASN A 213 13.41 -28.24 -11.28
C ASN A 213 13.45 -27.97 -9.78
N PRO A 214 14.06 -28.89 -9.00
CA PRO A 214 14.08 -28.80 -7.55
C PRO A 214 14.89 -27.58 -7.08
N THR A 215 14.40 -26.96 -6.02
CA THR A 215 15.05 -25.87 -5.29
C THR A 215 15.28 -26.31 -3.84
N ARG A 216 16.16 -25.59 -3.12
CA ARG A 216 16.44 -25.88 -1.70
C ARG A 216 15.19 -25.81 -0.82
N ALA A 217 14.19 -25.01 -1.21
CA ALA A 217 12.93 -24.81 -0.48
C ALA A 217 11.72 -25.10 -1.36
N SER A 218 11.71 -26.26 -2.04
CA SER A 218 10.68 -26.60 -3.04
C SER A 218 9.25 -26.56 -2.48
N SER A 219 9.03 -26.96 -1.22
CA SER A 219 7.73 -26.88 -0.56
C SER A 219 7.23 -25.45 -0.40
N ARG A 220 8.12 -24.54 0.03
CA ARG A 220 7.81 -23.10 0.16
C ARG A 220 7.52 -22.46 -1.18
N ASP A 221 8.28 -22.81 -2.22
CA ASP A 221 8.03 -22.31 -3.58
C ASP A 221 6.68 -22.76 -4.13
N ILE A 222 6.26 -24.00 -3.87
CA ILE A 222 4.94 -24.52 -4.23
C ILE A 222 3.87 -23.74 -3.46
N ALA A 223 4.01 -23.62 -2.14
CA ALA A 223 3.05 -22.93 -1.29
C ALA A 223 2.86 -21.47 -1.72
N LEU A 224 3.96 -20.74 -1.97
CA LEU A 224 3.91 -19.36 -2.48
C LEU A 224 3.24 -19.27 -3.85
N THR A 225 3.57 -20.18 -4.79
CA THR A 225 2.96 -20.17 -6.13
C THR A 225 1.45 -20.35 -6.06
N VAL A 226 0.99 -21.32 -5.25
CA VAL A 226 -0.44 -21.61 -5.08
C VAL A 226 -1.13 -20.48 -4.33
N ALA A 227 -0.56 -19.98 -3.23
CA ALA A 227 -1.13 -18.88 -2.46
C ALA A 227 -1.31 -17.60 -3.31
N ILE A 228 -0.28 -17.22 -4.08
CA ILE A 228 -0.32 -16.08 -4.98
C ILE A 228 -1.42 -16.27 -6.03
N GLY A 229 -1.41 -17.41 -6.72
CA GLY A 229 -2.36 -17.70 -7.79
C GLY A 229 -3.81 -17.71 -7.30
N VAL A 230 -4.09 -18.43 -6.21
CA VAL A 230 -5.45 -18.61 -5.68
C VAL A 230 -5.98 -17.33 -5.07
N ALA A 231 -5.20 -16.62 -4.23
CA ALA A 231 -5.69 -15.40 -3.59
C ALA A 231 -6.03 -14.33 -4.63
N ILE A 232 -5.12 -14.05 -5.57
CA ILE A 232 -5.33 -13.03 -6.60
C ILE A 232 -6.46 -13.45 -7.55
N GLY A 233 -6.50 -14.73 -7.94
CA GLY A 233 -7.53 -15.23 -8.83
C GLY A 233 -8.91 -15.24 -8.21
N LEU A 234 -9.06 -15.53 -6.92
CA LEU A 234 -10.36 -15.44 -6.23
C LEU A 234 -10.82 -13.98 -6.11
N ALA A 235 -9.91 -13.05 -5.79
CA ALA A 235 -10.22 -11.61 -5.78
C ALA A 235 -10.73 -11.15 -7.16
N ALA A 236 -10.05 -11.55 -8.24
CA ALA A 236 -10.43 -11.24 -9.61
C ALA A 236 -11.70 -11.98 -10.09
N ALA A 237 -11.95 -13.20 -9.61
CA ALA A 237 -13.15 -13.96 -9.95
C ALA A 237 -14.42 -13.42 -9.29
N SER A 238 -14.27 -12.72 -8.17
CA SER A 238 -15.41 -12.31 -7.33
C SER A 238 -16.40 -11.38 -8.05
N PRO A 239 -15.98 -10.30 -8.76
CA PRO A 239 -16.91 -9.50 -9.55
C PRO A 239 -17.59 -10.29 -10.66
N VAL A 240 -16.92 -11.29 -11.25
CA VAL A 240 -17.49 -12.17 -12.29
C VAL A 240 -18.61 -13.03 -11.69
N LEU A 241 -18.34 -13.68 -10.55
CA LEU A 241 -19.32 -14.50 -9.83
C LEU A 241 -20.56 -13.69 -9.45
N VAL A 242 -20.35 -12.47 -8.93
CA VAL A 242 -21.46 -11.57 -8.58
C VAL A 242 -22.22 -11.12 -9.83
N ARG A 243 -21.54 -10.94 -10.97
CA ARG A 243 -22.22 -10.55 -12.21
C ARG A 243 -23.23 -11.58 -12.70
N HIS A 244 -23.07 -12.86 -12.32
CA HIS A 244 -24.05 -13.91 -12.59
C HIS A 244 -25.30 -13.83 -11.70
N THR A 245 -25.23 -13.22 -10.51
CA THR A 245 -26.42 -13.01 -9.66
C THR A 245 -27.23 -11.79 -10.11
N GLY A 246 -26.55 -10.79 -10.70
CA GLY A 246 -27.21 -9.65 -11.33
C GLY A 246 -26.27 -8.49 -11.60
N ILE A 247 -26.62 -7.66 -12.59
CA ILE A 247 -25.83 -6.47 -12.93
C ILE A 247 -25.79 -5.47 -11.75
N ALA A 248 -26.92 -5.28 -11.05
CA ALA A 248 -27.01 -4.37 -9.91
C ALA A 248 -26.07 -4.78 -8.78
N ALA A 249 -25.97 -6.08 -8.49
CA ALA A 249 -25.07 -6.59 -7.45
C ALA A 249 -23.60 -6.38 -7.81
N ALA A 250 -23.23 -6.62 -9.07
CA ALA A 250 -21.85 -6.41 -9.51
C ALA A 250 -21.47 -4.93 -9.50
N LEU A 251 -22.38 -4.06 -9.96
CA LEU A 251 -22.17 -2.62 -9.91
C LEU A 251 -22.10 -2.10 -8.47
N LEU A 252 -22.89 -2.65 -7.54
CA LEU A 252 -22.81 -2.29 -6.13
C LEU A 252 -21.46 -2.67 -5.51
N LEU A 253 -20.98 -3.90 -5.72
CA LEU A 253 -19.66 -4.33 -5.26
C LEU A 253 -18.56 -3.40 -5.81
N LEU A 254 -18.57 -3.14 -7.12
CA LEU A 254 -17.57 -2.28 -7.75
C LEU A 254 -17.68 -0.82 -7.28
N ALA A 255 -18.89 -0.32 -7.05
CA ALA A 255 -19.10 1.01 -6.49
C ALA A 255 -18.53 1.12 -5.07
N MET A 256 -18.76 0.11 -4.22
CA MET A 256 -18.18 0.05 -2.87
C MET A 256 -16.65 0.06 -2.93
N VAL A 257 -16.04 -0.77 -3.77
CA VAL A 257 -14.58 -0.79 -3.94
C VAL A 257 -14.06 0.55 -4.45
N CYS A 258 -14.68 1.12 -5.50
CA CYS A 258 -14.23 2.39 -6.07
C CYS A 258 -14.38 3.55 -5.09
N ILE A 259 -15.48 3.62 -4.34
CA ILE A 259 -15.72 4.71 -3.39
C ILE A 259 -14.78 4.60 -2.18
N TYR A 260 -14.51 3.37 -1.72
CA TYR A 260 -13.54 3.10 -0.68
C TYR A 260 -12.14 3.51 -1.12
N ASP A 261 -11.69 3.04 -2.29
CA ASP A 261 -10.36 3.33 -2.82
C ASP A 261 -10.18 4.83 -3.08
N ALA A 262 -11.22 5.51 -3.60
CA ALA A 262 -11.20 6.95 -3.84
C ALA A 262 -11.11 7.72 -2.52
N GLY A 263 -11.92 7.37 -1.50
CA GLY A 263 -11.88 8.01 -0.19
C GLY A 263 -10.54 7.78 0.51
N ALA A 264 -10.04 6.54 0.47
CA ALA A 264 -8.76 6.17 1.04
C ALA A 264 -7.58 6.86 0.37
N TYR A 265 -7.62 7.03 -0.95
CA TYR A 265 -6.62 7.78 -1.68
C TYR A 265 -6.70 9.29 -1.35
N LEU A 266 -7.89 9.90 -1.49
CA LEU A 266 -8.06 11.35 -1.36
C LEU A 266 -7.65 11.88 0.02
N VAL A 267 -8.04 11.18 1.08
CA VAL A 267 -7.69 11.59 2.45
C VAL A 267 -6.33 11.02 2.87
N GLY A 268 -5.95 9.84 2.39
CA GLY A 268 -4.68 9.22 2.75
C GLY A 268 -3.46 9.89 2.13
N THR A 269 -3.60 10.62 1.02
CA THR A 269 -2.48 11.37 0.43
C THR A 269 -2.13 12.58 1.28
N GLY A 270 -0.95 12.54 1.93
CA GLY A 270 -0.49 13.62 2.81
C GLY A 270 -1.05 13.56 4.24
N ALA A 271 -1.73 12.47 4.61
CA ALA A 271 -2.24 12.24 5.96
C ALA A 271 -1.13 12.12 7.01
N SER A 272 -1.43 12.56 8.24
CA SER A 272 -0.50 12.48 9.37
C SER A 272 -0.46 11.09 10.02
N SER A 273 -1.54 10.33 9.87
CA SER A 273 -1.71 8.97 10.39
C SER A 273 -2.05 7.97 9.28
N PRO A 274 -1.55 6.72 9.37
CA PRO A 274 -1.80 5.68 8.37
C PRO A 274 -3.29 5.26 8.28
N TRP A 275 -4.11 5.64 9.25
CA TRP A 275 -5.52 5.23 9.33
C TRP A 275 -6.49 6.26 8.75
N GLU A 276 -6.06 7.50 8.50
CA GLU A 276 -6.94 8.57 7.99
C GLU A 276 -7.55 8.21 6.63
N GLY A 277 -6.74 7.66 5.72
CA GLY A 277 -7.21 7.16 4.42
C GLY A 277 -8.26 6.06 4.58
N PRO A 278 -7.91 4.88 5.13
CA PRO A 278 -8.87 3.79 5.33
C PRO A 278 -10.16 4.22 6.05
N ALA A 279 -10.06 5.06 7.08
CA ALA A 279 -11.23 5.58 7.80
C ALA A 279 -12.13 6.45 6.90
N ALA A 280 -11.55 7.31 6.06
CA ALA A 280 -12.30 8.10 5.10
C ALA A 280 -12.97 7.24 4.02
N GLY A 281 -12.27 6.22 3.52
CA GLY A 281 -12.84 5.23 2.61
C GLY A 281 -14.05 4.52 3.22
N VAL A 282 -13.94 4.08 4.49
CA VAL A 282 -15.06 3.48 5.23
C VAL A 282 -16.22 4.44 5.42
N ALA A 283 -15.94 5.70 5.79
CA ALA A 283 -16.97 6.72 5.93
C ALA A 283 -17.71 6.97 4.60
N ALA A 284 -17.02 6.93 3.46
CA ALA A 284 -17.62 7.08 2.13
C ALA A 284 -18.56 5.94 1.74
N LEU A 285 -18.44 4.75 2.35
CA LEU A 285 -19.35 3.63 2.12
C LEU A 285 -20.74 3.85 2.74
N ILE A 286 -20.84 4.65 3.82
CA ILE A 286 -22.10 4.87 4.55
C ILE A 286 -23.21 5.41 3.64
N PRO A 287 -23.05 6.55 2.94
CA PRO A 287 -24.11 7.08 2.09
C PRO A 287 -24.45 6.14 0.93
N LEU A 288 -23.45 5.45 0.34
CA LEU A 288 -23.69 4.48 -0.73
C LEU A 288 -24.50 3.27 -0.23
N THR A 289 -24.20 2.78 0.98
CA THR A 289 -24.91 1.65 1.60
C THR A 289 -26.36 2.01 1.91
N ILE A 290 -26.59 3.20 2.49
CA ILE A 290 -27.95 3.70 2.77
C ILE A 290 -28.72 3.89 1.46
N PHE A 291 -28.08 4.46 0.43
CA PHE A 291 -28.69 4.62 -0.88
C PHE A 291 -29.08 3.28 -1.50
N ALA A 292 -28.20 2.29 -1.43
CA ALA A 292 -28.48 0.94 -1.91
C ALA A 292 -29.67 0.30 -1.17
N GLU A 293 -29.73 0.43 0.15
CA GLU A 293 -30.86 -0.04 0.96
C GLU A 293 -32.19 0.61 0.56
N VAL A 294 -32.20 1.93 0.34
CA VAL A 294 -33.44 2.69 0.08
C VAL A 294 -33.92 2.52 -1.36
N MET A 295 -33.01 2.44 -2.33
CA MET A 295 -33.34 2.55 -3.76
C MET A 295 -33.23 1.23 -4.53
N LEU A 296 -32.44 0.25 -4.07
CA LEU A 296 -32.18 -0.99 -4.82
C LEU A 296 -33.00 -2.16 -4.25
N VAL A 297 -34.30 -2.25 -4.60
CA VAL A 297 -35.14 -3.43 -4.36
C VAL A 297 -35.79 -3.86 -5.69
N PRO A 298 -35.74 -5.13 -6.16
CA PRO A 298 -34.81 -6.27 -5.98
C PRO A 298 -33.56 -6.17 -6.90
N PRO A 299 -32.47 -6.95 -6.74
CA PRO A 299 -32.36 -8.30 -6.15
C PRO A 299 -32.11 -8.39 -4.64
N PHE A 300 -31.95 -7.25 -3.95
CA PHE A 300 -31.70 -7.24 -2.51
C PHE A 300 -33.03 -7.24 -1.74
N ALA A 301 -33.26 -8.26 -0.92
CA ALA A 301 -34.45 -8.39 -0.08
C ALA A 301 -34.13 -8.05 1.39
N GLY A 302 -34.82 -7.06 1.96
CA GLY A 302 -34.59 -6.61 3.34
C GLY A 302 -33.22 -5.97 3.55
N ALA A 303 -32.68 -6.02 4.78
CA ALA A 303 -31.43 -5.36 5.21
C ALA A 303 -30.13 -5.96 4.64
N GLN A 304 -30.20 -6.62 3.48
CA GLN A 304 -29.04 -7.22 2.80
C GLN A 304 -28.02 -6.16 2.33
N PRO A 305 -28.41 -5.01 1.75
CA PRO A 305 -27.47 -3.94 1.40
C PRO A 305 -26.72 -3.40 2.62
N LEU A 306 -27.40 -3.17 3.74
CA LEU A 306 -26.76 -2.78 5.01
C LEU A 306 -25.70 -3.79 5.47
N PHE A 307 -26.02 -5.08 5.45
CA PHE A 307 -25.07 -6.14 5.80
C PHE A 307 -23.85 -6.16 4.85
N LEU A 308 -24.09 -6.07 3.54
CA LEU A 308 -23.03 -6.06 2.53
C LEU A 308 -22.16 -4.80 2.59
N GLY A 309 -22.73 -3.65 2.97
CA GLY A 309 -21.99 -2.42 3.25
C GLY A 309 -21.13 -2.52 4.51
N LEU A 310 -21.66 -3.11 5.59
CA LEU A 310 -20.88 -3.40 6.81
C LEU A 310 -19.71 -4.35 6.50
N LEU A 311 -19.97 -5.38 5.69
CA LEU A 311 -18.93 -6.30 5.22
C LEU A 311 -17.83 -5.56 4.46
N ALA A 312 -18.20 -4.64 3.56
CA ALA A 312 -17.26 -3.79 2.84
C ALA A 312 -16.46 -2.88 3.77
N ALA A 313 -17.10 -2.27 4.76
CA ALA A 313 -16.45 -1.40 5.74
C ALA A 313 -15.34 -2.12 6.53
N VAL A 314 -15.50 -3.42 6.79
CA VAL A 314 -14.49 -4.23 7.51
C VAL A 314 -13.43 -4.79 6.57
N LEU A 315 -13.83 -5.34 5.41
CA LEU A 315 -12.92 -6.12 4.58
C LEU A 315 -12.19 -5.33 3.50
N ALA A 316 -12.75 -4.21 3.02
CA ALA A 316 -12.05 -3.33 2.08
C ALA A 316 -10.71 -2.82 2.67
N PRO A 317 -10.64 -2.30 3.93
CA PRO A 317 -9.37 -1.87 4.51
C PRO A 317 -8.41 -3.01 4.86
N ALA A 318 -8.94 -4.21 5.13
CA ALA A 318 -8.10 -5.39 5.34
C ALA A 318 -7.47 -5.93 4.04
N GLY A 319 -8.04 -5.60 2.88
CA GLY A 319 -7.57 -6.04 1.57
C GLY A 319 -6.12 -5.61 1.23
N PRO A 320 -5.78 -4.32 1.28
CA PRO A 320 -4.41 -3.82 1.08
C PRO A 320 -3.37 -4.40 2.05
N VAL A 321 -3.78 -4.71 3.28
CA VAL A 321 -2.94 -5.40 4.26
C VAL A 321 -2.67 -6.84 3.82
N ALA A 322 -3.71 -7.59 3.44
CA ALA A 322 -3.59 -8.94 2.91
C ALA A 322 -2.75 -9.00 1.63
N ALA A 323 -2.94 -8.05 0.71
CA ALA A 323 -2.14 -7.93 -0.50
C ALA A 323 -0.66 -7.68 -0.19
N SER A 324 -0.36 -6.83 0.79
CA SER A 324 1.02 -6.54 1.19
C SER A 324 1.67 -7.74 1.88
N ALA A 325 0.91 -8.49 2.69
CA ALA A 325 1.37 -9.75 3.27
C ALA A 325 1.67 -10.81 2.19
N LEU A 326 0.79 -10.95 1.19
CA LEU A 326 0.98 -11.86 0.06
C LEU A 326 2.19 -11.46 -0.81
N LEU A 327 2.40 -10.16 -1.00
CA LEU A 327 3.53 -9.59 -1.74
C LEU A 327 4.87 -9.76 -1.00
N GLY A 328 4.82 -9.91 0.32
CA GLY A 328 5.97 -9.92 1.21
C GLY A 328 6.62 -8.55 1.41
N ASP A 329 6.36 -7.59 0.52
CA ASP A 329 6.94 -6.25 0.53
C ASP A 329 5.87 -5.19 0.31
N ARG A 330 5.65 -4.31 1.29
CA ARG A 330 4.67 -3.22 1.15
C ARG A 330 5.05 -2.20 0.07
N ASN A 331 6.34 -1.98 -0.15
CA ASN A 331 6.85 -0.92 -1.03
C ASN A 331 7.21 -1.44 -2.43
N ALA A 332 7.10 -2.75 -2.66
CA ALA A 332 7.42 -3.31 -3.95
C ALA A 332 6.44 -2.88 -5.04
N HIS A 333 7.00 -2.67 -6.24
CA HIS A 333 6.25 -2.22 -7.40
C HIS A 333 5.41 -3.36 -7.99
N ALA A 334 4.15 -3.45 -7.58
CA ALA A 334 3.17 -4.43 -8.09
C ALA A 334 1.82 -3.76 -8.43
N PRO A 335 1.76 -2.85 -9.42
CA PRO A 335 0.58 -2.02 -9.68
C PRO A 335 -0.67 -2.83 -10.04
N ALA A 336 -0.54 -4.01 -10.67
CA ALA A 336 -1.70 -4.82 -11.02
C ALA A 336 -2.32 -5.49 -9.79
N LEU A 337 -1.49 -5.97 -8.86
CA LEU A 337 -1.97 -6.48 -7.56
C LEU A 337 -2.68 -5.36 -6.78
N ARG A 338 -2.14 -4.15 -6.80
CA ARG A 338 -2.73 -2.96 -6.15
C ARG A 338 -4.04 -2.48 -6.79
N ARG A 339 -4.47 -3.04 -7.92
CA ARG A 339 -5.82 -2.80 -8.48
C ARG A 339 -6.87 -3.79 -7.96
N LEU A 340 -6.43 -4.85 -7.30
CA LEU A 340 -7.26 -5.96 -6.81
C LEU A 340 -7.19 -6.09 -5.28
N ASP A 341 -6.47 -5.20 -4.60
CA ASP A 341 -6.13 -5.37 -3.19
C ASP A 341 -7.34 -5.22 -2.28
N SER A 342 -8.17 -4.20 -2.48
CA SER A 342 -9.46 -4.04 -1.78
C SER A 342 -10.43 -5.20 -2.05
N LEU A 343 -10.26 -5.94 -3.16
CA LEU A 343 -11.03 -7.16 -3.47
C LEU A 343 -10.45 -8.44 -2.85
N MET A 344 -9.22 -8.43 -2.32
CA MET A 344 -8.54 -9.65 -1.83
C MET A 344 -9.37 -10.42 -0.80
N LEU A 345 -9.99 -9.69 0.13
CA LEU A 345 -10.84 -10.27 1.18
C LEU A 345 -12.31 -9.98 0.93
N LEU A 346 -12.63 -8.74 0.56
CA LEU A 346 -14.01 -8.33 0.32
C LEU A 346 -14.63 -9.14 -0.81
N GLY A 347 -13.94 -9.28 -1.94
CA GLY A 347 -14.48 -9.92 -3.14
C GLY A 347 -15.04 -11.32 -2.85
N PRO A 348 -14.22 -12.28 -2.39
CA PRO A 348 -14.68 -13.66 -2.21
C PRO A 348 -15.82 -13.79 -1.22
N LEU A 349 -15.76 -13.07 -0.10
CA LEU A 349 -16.81 -13.16 0.92
C LEU A 349 -18.11 -12.46 0.47
N TRP A 350 -17.99 -11.32 -0.21
CA TRP A 350 -19.14 -10.63 -0.78
C TRP A 350 -19.81 -11.48 -1.87
N ALA A 351 -19.01 -12.10 -2.75
CA ALA A 351 -19.51 -13.02 -3.78
C ALA A 351 -20.21 -14.24 -3.17
N TRP A 352 -19.65 -14.82 -2.11
CA TRP A 352 -20.31 -15.87 -1.34
C TRP A 352 -21.67 -15.41 -0.80
N CYS A 353 -21.72 -14.25 -0.14
CA CYS A 353 -22.96 -13.68 0.38
C CYS A 353 -23.97 -13.41 -0.75
N ALA A 354 -23.54 -12.89 -1.89
CA ALA A 354 -24.40 -12.67 -3.05
C ALA A 354 -25.01 -13.98 -3.57
N ILE A 355 -24.20 -15.04 -3.68
CA ILE A 355 -24.67 -16.36 -4.14
C ILE A 355 -25.66 -16.99 -3.15
N VAL A 356 -25.48 -16.77 -1.85
CA VAL A 356 -26.33 -17.34 -0.80
C VAL A 356 -27.61 -16.54 -0.58
N PHE A 357 -27.55 -15.20 -0.65
CA PHE A 357 -28.64 -14.32 -0.24
C PHE A 357 -29.43 -13.69 -1.39
N LEU A 358 -28.87 -13.61 -2.60
CA LEU A 358 -29.48 -12.94 -3.77
C LEU A 358 -29.96 -13.91 -4.85
N LYS A 359 -29.94 -15.22 -4.56
CA LYS A 359 -30.56 -16.26 -5.41
C LYS A 359 -32.04 -16.40 -5.10
#